data_AF-A0A0P9HC88-F1
#
_entry.id   AF-A0A0P9HC88-F1
#
_cell.length_a   1.000
_cell.length_b   1.000
_cell.length_c   1.000
_cell.angle_alpha   90.00
_cell.angle_beta   90.00
_cell.angle_gamma   90.00
#
_symmetry.space_group_name_H-M   'P 1'
#
loop_
_entity.id
_entity.type
_entity.pdbx_description
1 polymer ?
#
loop_
_entity_poly.entity_id
_entity_poly.type
_entity_poly.pdbx_seq_one_letter_code
_entity_poly.pdbx_strand_id
1 'polypeptide(L)'
;TQVRVCLARGDRALAEHALRDCAQRTREHPAAAQIAARLNAAHALLDIAAGRGAAAARWAATLDPYREREPWFLCEWEYLILARAWLAQADGQPALVEQALGLLEPMLADAEARDRVDSVLRILVVRAGALQLFARPEEALATLGRALVLAAPEGYVRLFLDEGQPMAALLRIAHSRGIAPDYCARLLDVFGTLSASSSAR
;
A
#
# COMPACT_ATOMS: atom_id res chain seq x y z
N THR A 1 8.45 -4.22 13.83
CA THR A 1 8.83 -5.36 12.95
C THR A 1 7.85 -6.52 13.04
N GLN A 2 7.33 -6.86 14.23
CA GLN A 2 6.37 -7.97 14.42
C GLN A 2 4.97 -7.72 13.82
N VAL A 3 4.47 -6.48 13.87
CA VAL A 3 3.17 -6.10 13.26
C VAL A 3 3.18 -6.34 11.75
N ARG A 4 4.22 -5.89 11.02
CA ARG A 4 4.36 -6.14 9.57
C ARG A 4 4.40 -7.64 9.23
N VAL A 5 5.03 -8.44 10.08
CA VAL A 5 5.09 -9.91 9.91
C VAL A 5 3.73 -10.57 10.18
N CYS A 6 2.95 -10.08 11.16
CA CYS A 6 1.60 -10.57 11.43
C CYS A 6 0.62 -10.18 10.32
N LEU A 7 0.72 -8.94 9.82
CA LEU A 7 -0.01 -8.47 8.64
C LEU A 7 0.32 -9.30 7.39
N ALA A 8 1.59 -9.66 7.20
CA ALA A 8 2.02 -10.51 6.09
C ALA A 8 1.45 -11.94 6.14
N ARG A 9 1.03 -12.44 7.31
CA ARG A 9 0.44 -13.78 7.48
C ARG A 9 -1.09 -13.80 7.36
N GLY A 10 -1.74 -12.65 7.22
CA GLY A 10 -3.21 -12.55 7.11
C GLY A 10 -3.96 -12.90 8.41
N ASP A 11 -3.26 -13.08 9.52
CA ASP A 11 -3.89 -13.33 10.82
C ASP A 11 -4.26 -12.01 11.48
N ARG A 12 -5.46 -11.53 11.11
CA ARG A 12 -6.01 -10.25 11.59
C ARG A 12 -6.14 -10.23 13.12
N ALA A 13 -6.60 -11.32 13.73
CA ALA A 13 -6.81 -11.37 15.17
C ALA A 13 -5.48 -11.23 15.93
N LEU A 14 -4.44 -11.89 15.43
CA LEU A 14 -3.10 -11.85 16.01
C LEU A 14 -2.42 -10.48 15.77
N ALA A 15 -2.64 -9.86 14.61
CA ALA A 15 -2.20 -8.49 14.35
C ALA A 15 -2.88 -7.46 15.27
N GLU A 16 -4.20 -7.56 15.48
CA GLU A 16 -4.96 -6.66 16.37
C GLU A 16 -4.57 -6.84 17.84
N HIS A 17 -4.31 -8.07 18.28
CA HIS A 17 -3.79 -8.34 19.61
C HIS A 17 -2.39 -7.73 19.81
N ALA A 18 -1.47 -7.98 18.86
CA ALA A 18 -0.12 -7.42 18.92
C ALA A 18 -0.10 -5.87 18.92
N LEU A 19 -1.04 -5.24 18.20
CA LEU A 19 -1.18 -3.79 18.19
C LEU A 19 -1.67 -3.22 19.53
N ARG A 20 -2.67 -3.86 20.15
CA ARG A 20 -3.17 -3.47 21.48
C ARG A 20 -2.09 -3.58 22.55
N ASP A 21 -1.35 -4.68 22.54
CA ASP A 21 -0.25 -4.92 23.46
C ASP A 21 0.86 -3.87 23.31
N CYS A 22 1.21 -3.51 22.07
CA CYS A 22 2.22 -2.50 21.80
C CYS A 22 1.74 -1.10 22.24
N ALA A 23 0.48 -0.74 21.99
CA ALA A 23 -0.11 0.52 22.43
C ALA A 23 -0.08 0.69 23.97
N GLN A 24 -0.36 -0.38 24.72
CA GLN A 24 -0.30 -0.34 26.19
C GLN A 24 1.10 -0.06 26.74
N ARG A 25 2.14 -0.62 26.10
CA ARG A 25 3.55 -0.48 26.55
C ARG A 25 4.20 0.85 26.18
N THR A 26 3.56 1.65 25.32
CA THR A 26 4.18 2.84 24.72
C THR A 26 3.83 4.14 25.48
N ARG A 27 2.84 4.12 26.38
CA ARG A 27 2.29 5.35 27.01
C ARG A 27 3.31 6.24 27.73
N GLU A 28 4.43 5.66 28.17
CA GLU A 28 5.45 6.37 28.95
C GLU A 28 6.75 6.62 28.16
N HIS A 29 6.77 6.32 26.86
CA HIS A 29 7.98 6.44 26.04
C HIS A 29 8.13 7.85 25.43
N PRO A 30 9.34 8.44 25.39
CA PRO A 30 9.56 9.76 24.76
C PRO A 30 9.14 9.81 23.29
N ALA A 31 9.24 8.69 22.57
CA ALA A 31 8.77 8.54 21.19
C ALA A 31 7.30 8.10 21.06
N ALA A 32 6.48 8.24 22.11
CA ALA A 32 5.10 7.75 22.13
C ALA A 32 4.25 8.26 20.98
N ALA A 33 4.42 9.53 20.59
CA ALA A 33 3.68 10.11 19.47
C ALA A 33 4.00 9.43 18.12
N GLN A 34 5.28 9.17 17.83
CA GLN A 34 5.69 8.49 16.59
C GLN A 34 5.28 7.01 16.58
N ILE A 35 5.40 6.34 17.73
CA ILE A 35 4.98 4.93 17.85
C ILE A 35 3.46 4.83 17.74
N ALA A 36 2.71 5.75 18.35
CA ALA A 36 1.25 5.82 18.21
C ALA A 36 0.83 6.05 16.76
N ALA A 37 1.49 6.96 16.03
CA ALA A 37 1.23 7.19 14.61
C ALA A 37 1.42 5.90 13.78
N ARG A 38 2.51 5.17 14.01
CA ARG A 38 2.80 3.87 13.37
C ARG A 38 1.76 2.80 13.70
N LEU A 39 1.34 2.73 14.96
CA LEU A 39 0.31 1.78 15.39
C LEU A 39 -1.04 2.11 14.73
N ASN A 40 -1.39 3.39 14.65
CA ASN A 40 -2.63 3.83 14.01
C ASN A 40 -2.60 3.56 12.50
N ALA A 41 -1.46 3.77 11.83
CA ALA A 41 -1.28 3.41 10.43
C ALA A 41 -1.47 1.89 10.23
N ALA A 42 -0.91 1.06 11.10
CA ALA A 42 -1.11 -0.38 11.05
C ALA A 42 -2.57 -0.79 11.19
N HIS A 43 -3.31 -0.13 12.08
CA HIS A 43 -4.76 -0.33 12.23
C HIS A 43 -5.52 0.07 10.96
N ALA A 44 -5.18 1.22 10.36
CA ALA A 44 -5.79 1.66 9.11
C ALA A 44 -5.54 0.66 7.97
N LEU A 45 -4.35 0.06 7.89
CA LEU A 45 -4.04 -0.97 6.91
C LEU A 45 -4.88 -2.25 7.11
N LEU A 46 -5.13 -2.65 8.37
CA LEU A 46 -6.04 -3.75 8.68
C LEU A 46 -7.49 -3.43 8.32
N ASP A 47 -7.92 -2.19 8.54
CA ASP A 47 -9.25 -1.74 8.17
C ASP A 47 -9.45 -1.73 6.65
N ILE A 48 -8.45 -1.27 5.89
CA ILE A 48 -8.45 -1.33 4.41
C ILE A 48 -8.58 -2.78 3.94
N ALA A 49 -7.75 -3.69 4.48
CA ALA A 49 -7.78 -5.10 4.11
C ALA A 49 -9.13 -5.77 4.44
N ALA A 50 -9.86 -5.26 5.43
CA ALA A 50 -11.17 -5.76 5.83
C ALA A 50 -12.35 -5.02 5.14
N GLY A 51 -12.08 -4.18 4.13
CA GLY A 51 -13.10 -3.39 3.44
C GLY A 51 -13.71 -2.25 4.27
N ARG A 52 -13.13 -1.93 5.44
CA ARG A 52 -13.57 -0.86 6.34
C ARG A 52 -12.91 0.48 6.00
N GLY A 53 -13.03 0.91 4.74
CA GLY A 53 -12.41 2.14 4.23
C GLY A 53 -12.74 3.38 5.07
N ALA A 54 -13.97 3.49 5.58
CA ALA A 54 -14.40 4.59 6.46
C ALA A 54 -13.65 4.66 7.80
N ALA A 55 -13.15 3.54 8.33
CA ALA A 55 -12.36 3.53 9.56
C ALA A 55 -10.92 4.03 9.29
N ALA A 56 -10.33 3.59 8.18
CA ALA A 56 -9.05 4.12 7.71
C ALA A 56 -9.14 5.63 7.38
N ALA A 57 -10.28 6.10 6.87
CA ALA A 57 -10.59 7.51 6.64
C ALA A 57 -10.47 8.39 7.88
N ARG A 58 -11.02 7.90 9.00
CA ARG A 58 -11.03 8.66 10.25
C ARG A 58 -9.62 8.86 10.76
N TRP A 59 -8.78 7.82 10.65
CA TRP A 59 -7.36 7.96 10.93
C TRP A 59 -6.68 8.92 9.94
N ALA A 60 -6.95 8.78 8.65
CA ALA A 60 -6.39 9.65 7.61
C ALA A 60 -6.67 11.13 7.89
N ALA A 61 -7.86 11.47 8.37
CA ALA A 61 -8.24 12.83 8.74
C ALA A 61 -7.52 13.38 9.99
N THR A 62 -6.89 12.51 10.81
CA THR A 62 -6.06 12.95 11.96
C THR A 62 -4.63 13.30 11.55
N LEU A 63 -4.18 12.83 10.38
CA LEU A 63 -2.93 13.24 9.80
C LEU A 63 -3.17 14.51 8.99
N ASP A 64 -2.35 15.53 9.21
CA ASP A 64 -2.28 16.64 8.27
C ASP A 64 -1.23 16.27 7.20
N PRO A 65 -1.66 15.93 5.96
CA PRO A 65 -0.77 15.50 4.90
C PRO A 65 0.20 16.61 4.44
N TYR A 66 0.00 17.85 4.89
CA TYR A 66 0.76 19.03 4.52
C TYR A 66 1.61 19.59 5.68
N ARG A 67 1.58 18.97 6.87
CA ARG A 67 2.21 19.48 8.11
C ARG A 67 3.73 19.33 8.18
N GLU A 68 4.41 19.81 7.15
CA GLU A 68 5.87 19.83 6.99
C GLU A 68 6.37 18.59 6.22
N ARG A 69 6.85 18.86 5.00
CA ARG A 69 7.60 17.94 4.12
C ARG A 69 9.01 17.67 4.69
N GLU A 70 9.10 17.40 5.98
CA GLU A 70 10.27 16.84 6.65
C GLU A 70 10.39 15.36 6.21
N PRO A 71 11.60 14.78 6.17
CA PRO A 71 11.96 13.80 5.14
C PRO A 71 10.96 12.65 5.00
N TRP A 72 10.38 12.50 3.81
CA TRP A 72 9.36 11.49 3.50
C TRP A 72 9.74 10.08 3.97
N PHE A 73 11.05 9.74 3.95
CA PHE A 73 11.54 8.43 4.38
C PHE A 73 11.25 8.10 5.85
N LEU A 74 11.08 9.10 6.72
CA LEU A 74 10.78 8.89 8.15
C LEU A 74 9.34 8.42 8.38
N CYS A 75 8.41 8.83 7.49
CA CYS A 75 6.97 8.59 7.62
C CYS A 75 6.37 7.94 6.35
N GLU A 76 7.21 7.36 5.49
CA GLU A 76 6.82 6.86 4.17
C GLU A 76 5.71 5.81 4.27
N TRP A 77 5.80 4.96 5.29
CA TRP A 77 4.85 3.89 5.49
C TRP A 77 3.46 4.43 5.85
N GLU A 78 3.40 5.46 6.69
CA GLU A 78 2.19 6.17 7.09
C GLU A 78 1.57 6.87 5.88
N TYR A 79 2.35 7.60 5.09
CA TYR A 79 1.83 8.27 3.89
C TYR A 79 1.35 7.29 2.82
N LEU A 80 2.04 6.15 2.65
CA LEU A 80 1.59 5.08 1.77
C LEU A 80 0.28 4.44 2.25
N ILE A 81 0.05 4.33 3.56
CA ILE A 81 -1.22 3.84 4.11
C ILE A 81 -2.31 4.91 3.98
N LEU A 82 -1.96 6.18 4.15
CA LEU A 82 -2.87 7.31 3.92
C LEU A 82 -3.39 7.32 2.47
N ALA A 83 -2.48 7.18 1.49
CA ALA A 83 -2.86 7.05 0.08
C ALA A 83 -3.83 5.87 -0.13
N ARG A 84 -3.53 4.68 0.41
CA ARG A 84 -4.42 3.52 0.32
C ARG A 84 -5.78 3.75 1.00
N ALA A 85 -5.82 4.48 2.12
CA ALA A 85 -7.05 4.82 2.81
C ALA A 85 -7.96 5.73 1.98
N TRP A 86 -7.38 6.66 1.21
CA TRP A 86 -8.13 7.47 0.25
C TRP A 86 -8.62 6.63 -0.93
N LEU A 87 -7.76 5.78 -1.51
CA LEU A 87 -8.15 4.90 -2.64
C LEU A 87 -9.24 3.91 -2.26
N ALA A 88 -9.22 3.36 -1.03
CA ALA A 88 -10.26 2.45 -0.55
C ALA A 88 -11.64 3.09 -0.40
N GLN A 89 -11.74 4.43 -0.46
CA GLN A 89 -12.99 5.19 -0.37
C GLN A 89 -13.30 5.97 -1.65
N ALA A 90 -12.47 5.82 -2.67
CA ALA A 90 -12.56 6.59 -3.91
C ALA A 90 -13.78 6.23 -4.77
N ASP A 91 -14.57 5.22 -4.39
CA ASP A 91 -15.80 4.87 -5.11
C ASP A 91 -16.74 6.09 -5.15
N GLY A 92 -17.00 6.59 -6.36
CA GLY A 92 -17.75 7.83 -6.60
C GLY A 92 -17.07 9.13 -6.16
N GLN A 93 -15.80 9.11 -5.72
CA GLN A 93 -15.09 10.26 -5.16
C GLN A 93 -13.71 10.47 -5.83
N PRO A 94 -13.67 11.01 -7.07
CA PRO A 94 -12.42 11.20 -7.81
C PRO A 94 -11.41 12.12 -7.10
N ALA A 95 -11.89 13.08 -6.30
CA ALA A 95 -11.03 13.96 -5.50
C ALA A 95 -10.11 13.20 -4.53
N LEU A 96 -10.54 12.05 -3.99
CA LEU A 96 -9.70 11.21 -3.12
C LEU A 96 -8.57 10.54 -3.90
N VAL A 97 -8.81 10.19 -5.16
CA VAL A 97 -7.78 9.64 -6.05
C VAL A 97 -6.76 10.72 -6.40
N GLU A 98 -7.22 11.93 -6.70
CA GLU A 98 -6.33 13.09 -6.95
C GLU A 98 -5.47 13.42 -5.74
N GLN A 99 -6.03 13.39 -4.52
CA GLN A 99 -5.28 13.57 -3.29
C GLN A 99 -4.19 12.50 -3.12
N ALA A 100 -4.50 11.22 -3.38
CA ALA A 100 -3.51 10.15 -3.34
C ALA A 100 -2.39 10.36 -4.37
N LEU A 101 -2.73 10.71 -5.62
CA LEU A 101 -1.74 10.99 -6.65
C LEU A 101 -0.86 12.20 -6.30
N GLY A 102 -1.47 13.28 -5.79
CA GLY A 102 -0.77 14.49 -5.36
C GLY A 102 0.17 14.27 -4.17
N LEU A 103 -0.10 13.27 -3.33
CA LEU A 103 0.81 12.82 -2.28
C LEU A 103 1.94 11.92 -2.81
N LEU A 104 1.61 10.96 -3.68
CA LEU A 104 2.56 9.95 -4.17
C LEU A 104 3.60 10.54 -5.14
N GLU A 105 3.25 11.58 -5.90
CA GLU A 105 4.17 12.24 -6.86
C GLU A 105 5.42 12.82 -6.18
N PRO A 106 5.34 13.74 -5.19
CA PRO A 106 6.52 14.26 -4.53
C PRO A 106 7.30 13.20 -3.76
N MET A 107 6.63 12.18 -3.21
CA MET A 107 7.29 11.05 -2.56
C MET A 107 8.12 10.23 -3.54
N LEU A 108 7.59 9.97 -4.74
CA LEU A 108 8.30 9.23 -5.79
C LEU A 108 9.55 9.99 -6.22
N ALA A 109 9.41 11.29 -6.53
CA ALA A 109 10.53 12.12 -6.94
C ALA A 109 11.64 12.18 -5.89
N ASP A 110 11.29 12.27 -4.60
CA ASP A 110 12.25 12.26 -3.50
C ASP A 110 12.99 10.92 -3.37
N ALA A 111 12.28 9.80 -3.52
CA ALA A 111 12.85 8.46 -3.45
C ALA A 111 13.76 8.16 -4.64
N GLU A 112 13.38 8.58 -5.84
CA GLU A 112 14.21 8.46 -7.06
C GLU A 112 15.48 9.30 -6.95
N ALA A 113 15.38 10.56 -6.52
CA ALA A 113 16.55 11.44 -6.37
C ALA A 113 17.58 10.96 -5.33
N ARG A 114 17.21 9.97 -4.50
CA ARG A 114 18.05 9.41 -3.44
C ARG A 114 18.31 7.91 -3.61
N ASP A 115 18.00 7.36 -4.79
CA ASP A 115 18.20 5.94 -5.14
C ASP A 115 17.59 4.96 -4.12
N ARG A 116 16.46 5.34 -3.50
CA ARG A 116 15.73 4.49 -2.54
C ARG A 116 14.84 3.50 -3.28
N VAL A 117 15.43 2.52 -3.96
CA VAL A 117 14.73 1.58 -4.87
C VAL A 117 13.52 0.90 -4.20
N ASP A 118 13.65 0.42 -2.97
CA ASP A 118 12.54 -0.19 -2.22
C ASP A 118 11.34 0.75 -2.04
N SER A 119 11.63 2.04 -1.80
CA SER A 119 10.63 3.09 -1.64
C SER A 119 9.97 3.42 -2.96
N VAL A 120 10.77 3.60 -4.01
CA VAL A 120 10.29 3.80 -5.39
C VAL A 120 9.31 2.71 -5.77
N LEU A 121 9.67 1.46 -5.51
CA LEU A 121 8.88 0.29 -5.87
C LEU A 121 7.53 0.26 -5.12
N ARG A 122 7.52 0.52 -3.81
CA ARG A 122 6.28 0.61 -3.02
C ARG A 122 5.38 1.76 -3.48
N ILE A 123 5.96 2.91 -3.83
CA ILE A 123 5.20 4.08 -4.29
C ILE A 123 4.60 3.82 -5.68
N LEU A 124 5.37 3.25 -6.61
CA LEU A 124 4.90 2.91 -7.96
C LEU A 124 3.71 1.93 -7.93
N VAL A 125 3.74 0.93 -7.05
CA VAL A 125 2.66 -0.05 -6.90
C VAL A 125 1.34 0.62 -6.49
N VAL A 126 1.36 1.48 -5.46
CA VAL A 126 0.15 2.21 -5.02
C VAL A 126 -0.30 3.22 -6.09
N ARG A 127 0.64 3.92 -6.73
CA ARG A 127 0.37 4.89 -7.79
C ARG A 127 -0.29 4.24 -9.00
N ALA A 128 0.14 3.04 -9.40
CA ALA A 128 -0.48 2.28 -10.48
C ALA A 128 -1.96 1.96 -10.18
N GLY A 129 -2.26 1.55 -8.94
CA GLY A 129 -3.64 1.34 -8.48
C GLY A 129 -4.48 2.63 -8.49
N ALA A 130 -3.89 3.75 -8.04
CA ALA A 130 -4.54 5.06 -8.09
C ALA A 130 -4.88 5.49 -9.52
N LEU A 131 -3.93 5.36 -10.45
CA LEU A 131 -4.13 5.71 -11.86
C LEU A 131 -5.18 4.84 -12.55
N GLN A 132 -5.27 3.56 -12.16
CA GLN A 132 -6.33 2.67 -12.64
C GLN A 132 -7.71 3.15 -12.18
N LEU A 133 -7.85 3.55 -10.91
CA LEU A 133 -9.10 4.10 -10.37
C LEU A 133 -9.46 5.46 -10.99
N PHE A 134 -8.46 6.28 -11.34
CA PHE A 134 -8.68 7.56 -12.01
C PHE A 134 -8.98 7.45 -13.51
N ALA A 135 -9.21 6.23 -14.02
CA ALA A 135 -9.43 5.94 -15.45
C ALA A 135 -8.30 6.45 -16.37
N ARG A 136 -7.04 6.36 -15.91
CA ARG A 136 -5.82 6.61 -16.71
C ARG A 136 -5.07 5.29 -17.00
N PRO A 137 -5.64 4.38 -17.83
CA PRO A 137 -5.15 3.02 -17.96
C PRO A 137 -3.73 2.91 -18.52
N GLU A 138 -3.38 3.74 -19.51
CA GLU A 138 -2.04 3.68 -20.12
C GLU A 138 -0.96 4.18 -19.15
N GLU A 139 -1.25 5.21 -18.35
CA GLU A 139 -0.33 5.67 -17.30
C GLU A 139 -0.22 4.65 -16.16
N ALA A 140 -1.32 4.00 -15.79
CA ALA A 140 -1.32 2.91 -14.81
C ALA A 140 -0.43 1.75 -15.27
N LEU A 141 -0.53 1.35 -16.55
CA LEU A 141 0.29 0.29 -17.14
C LEU A 141 1.76 0.68 -17.25
N ALA A 142 2.06 1.91 -17.65
CA ALA A 142 3.44 2.41 -17.68
C ALA A 142 4.06 2.41 -16.28
N THR A 143 3.30 2.89 -15.27
CA THR A 143 3.72 2.91 -13.87
C THR A 143 3.93 1.49 -13.33
N LEU A 144 2.99 0.57 -13.60
CA LEU A 144 3.11 -0.83 -13.21
C LEU A 144 4.30 -1.50 -13.91
N GLY A 145 4.52 -1.23 -15.20
CA GLY A 145 5.64 -1.78 -15.95
C GLY A 145 6.99 -1.42 -15.32
N ARG A 146 7.15 -0.16 -14.89
CA ARG A 146 8.35 0.26 -14.14
C ARG A 146 8.50 -0.52 -12.84
N ALA A 147 7.42 -0.68 -12.07
CA ALA A 147 7.46 -1.47 -10.82
C ALA A 147 7.84 -2.93 -11.07
N LEU A 148 7.30 -3.56 -12.11
CA LEU A 148 7.59 -4.95 -12.48
C LEU A 148 9.05 -5.15 -12.87
N VAL A 149 9.63 -4.24 -13.66
CA VAL A 149 11.04 -4.32 -14.07
C VAL A 149 11.98 -4.22 -12.87
N LEU A 150 11.70 -3.31 -11.94
CA LEU A 150 12.50 -3.17 -10.71
C LEU A 150 12.30 -4.35 -9.75
N ALA A 151 11.10 -4.93 -9.72
CA ALA A 151 10.75 -6.01 -8.80
C ALA A 151 11.22 -7.40 -9.24
N ALA A 152 11.31 -7.64 -10.56
CA ALA A 152 11.53 -8.97 -11.11
C ALA A 152 12.87 -9.62 -10.70
N PRO A 153 14.01 -8.91 -10.67
CA PRO A 153 15.30 -9.50 -10.27
C PRO A 153 15.30 -10.01 -8.83
N GLU A 154 14.64 -9.29 -7.92
CA GLU A 154 14.58 -9.60 -6.49
C GLU A 154 13.37 -10.49 -6.12
N GLY A 155 12.47 -10.76 -7.07
CA GLY A 155 11.31 -11.62 -6.85
C GLY A 155 10.28 -11.09 -5.86
N TYR A 156 10.09 -9.77 -5.81
CA TYR A 156 9.16 -9.12 -4.88
C TYR A 156 7.67 -9.45 -5.13
N VAL A 157 7.13 -10.45 -4.45
CA VAL A 157 5.72 -10.85 -4.61
C VAL A 157 4.76 -10.03 -3.74
N ARG A 158 5.06 -9.90 -2.45
CA ARG A 158 4.09 -9.47 -1.43
C ARG A 158 3.50 -8.08 -1.69
N LEU A 159 4.32 -7.19 -2.21
CA LEU A 159 3.96 -5.80 -2.47
C LEU A 159 2.88 -5.64 -3.54
N PHE A 160 2.78 -6.55 -4.51
CA PHE A 160 1.64 -6.55 -5.44
C PHE A 160 0.40 -7.18 -4.81
N LEU A 161 0.59 -8.25 -4.01
CA LEU A 161 -0.52 -8.97 -3.37
C LEU A 161 -1.27 -8.12 -2.34
N ASP A 162 -0.55 -7.26 -1.61
CA ASP A 162 -1.13 -6.39 -0.59
C ASP A 162 -2.14 -5.37 -1.18
N GLU A 163 -2.08 -5.10 -2.48
CA GLU A 163 -3.05 -4.25 -3.20
C GLU A 163 -4.32 -5.02 -3.66
N GLY A 164 -4.34 -6.34 -3.49
CA GLY A 164 -5.53 -7.17 -3.72
C GLY A 164 -6.00 -7.29 -5.17
N GLN A 165 -7.30 -7.54 -5.35
CA GLN A 165 -7.91 -7.83 -6.65
C GLN A 165 -7.78 -6.72 -7.71
N PRO A 166 -7.84 -5.42 -7.37
CA PRO A 166 -7.57 -4.35 -8.33
C PRO A 166 -6.20 -4.51 -9.01
N MET A 167 -5.16 -4.81 -8.23
CA MET A 167 -3.81 -5.05 -8.76
C MET A 167 -3.75 -6.33 -9.62
N ALA A 168 -4.44 -7.40 -9.20
CA ALA A 168 -4.55 -8.59 -10.04
C ALA A 168 -5.20 -8.30 -11.41
N ALA A 169 -6.21 -7.42 -11.46
CA ALA A 169 -6.81 -6.99 -12.72
C ALA A 169 -5.81 -6.22 -13.60
N LEU A 170 -5.04 -5.29 -13.02
CA LEU A 170 -4.01 -4.54 -13.75
C LEU A 170 -2.89 -5.47 -14.26
N LEU A 171 -2.46 -6.45 -13.46
CA LEU A 171 -1.47 -7.46 -13.86
C LEU A 171 -1.93 -8.33 -15.02
N ARG A 172 -3.22 -8.68 -15.12
CA ARG A 172 -3.77 -9.41 -16.29
C ARG A 172 -3.64 -8.58 -17.56
N ILE A 173 -3.89 -7.27 -17.48
CA ILE A 173 -3.75 -6.36 -18.63
C ILE A 173 -2.27 -6.19 -18.99
N ALA A 174 -1.39 -6.03 -18.00
CA ALA A 174 0.05 -5.96 -18.24
C ALA A 174 0.58 -7.24 -18.92
N HIS A 175 0.14 -8.41 -18.45
CA HIS A 175 0.47 -9.70 -19.05
C HIS A 175 0.01 -9.80 -20.50
N SER A 176 -1.24 -9.43 -20.82
CA SER A 176 -1.76 -9.48 -22.20
C SER A 176 -1.08 -8.46 -23.14
N ARG A 177 -0.56 -7.36 -22.60
CA ARG A 177 0.25 -6.37 -23.33
C ARG A 177 1.74 -6.74 -23.43
N GLY A 178 2.16 -7.89 -22.89
CA GLY A 178 3.56 -8.35 -22.95
C GLY A 178 4.52 -7.63 -22.00
N ILE A 179 4.00 -6.97 -20.97
CA ILE A 179 4.81 -6.26 -19.96
C ILE A 179 5.23 -7.27 -18.89
N ALA A 180 6.53 -7.58 -18.82
CA ALA A 180 7.13 -8.55 -17.89
C ALA A 180 6.30 -9.85 -17.76
N PRO A 181 5.99 -10.55 -18.89
CA PRO A 181 4.92 -11.54 -18.96
C PRO A 181 5.13 -12.72 -18.00
N ASP A 182 6.35 -13.23 -17.89
CA ASP A 182 6.69 -14.34 -16.98
C ASP A 182 6.51 -13.94 -15.51
N TYR A 183 6.85 -12.70 -15.18
CA TYR A 183 6.72 -12.23 -13.81
C TYR A 183 5.26 -11.95 -13.44
N CYS A 184 4.51 -11.34 -14.34
CA CYS A 184 3.07 -11.18 -14.20
C CYS A 184 2.37 -12.54 -14.01
N ALA A 185 2.75 -13.56 -14.79
CA ALA A 185 2.19 -14.91 -14.67
C ALA A 185 2.45 -15.51 -13.27
N ARG A 186 3.68 -15.38 -12.75
CA ARG A 186 4.00 -15.82 -11.38
C ARG A 186 3.18 -15.10 -10.31
N LEU A 187 3.03 -13.78 -10.43
CA LEU A 187 2.22 -13.01 -9.47
C LEU A 187 0.75 -13.42 -9.51
N LEU A 188 0.19 -13.62 -10.71
CA LEU A 188 -1.20 -14.02 -10.90
C LEU A 188 -1.50 -15.43 -10.37
N ASP A 189 -0.55 -16.35 -10.48
CA ASP A 189 -0.66 -17.71 -9.91
C ASP A 189 -0.79 -17.66 -8.37
N VAL A 190 0.03 -16.83 -7.72
CA VAL A 190 -0.04 -16.64 -6.26
C VAL A 190 -1.37 -15.99 -5.86
N PHE A 191 -1.87 -15.02 -6.63
CA PHE A 191 -3.22 -14.46 -6.42
C PHE A 191 -4.31 -15.52 -6.50
N GLY A 192 -4.23 -16.45 -7.46
CA GLY A 192 -5.18 -17.56 -7.61
C GLY A 192 -5.16 -18.51 -6.42
N THR A 193 -3.97 -18.87 -5.94
CA THR A 193 -3.79 -19.77 -4.79
C THR A 193 -4.37 -19.18 -3.49
N LEU A 194 -4.18 -17.88 -3.26
CA LEU A 194 -4.73 -17.20 -2.07
C LEU A 194 -6.25 -17.09 -2.10
N SER A 195 -6.84 -16.86 -3.27
CA SER A 195 -8.31 -16.84 -3.45
C SER A 195 -8.96 -18.18 -3.11
N ALA A 196 -8.33 -19.29 -3.55
CA ALA A 196 -8.79 -20.64 -3.26
C ALA A 196 -8.71 -20.98 -1.76
N SER A 197 -7.65 -20.56 -1.06
CA SER A 197 -7.49 -20.79 0.38
C SER A 197 -8.46 -19.96 1.24
N SER A 198 -8.92 -18.80 0.76
CA SER A 198 -9.87 -17.95 1.49
C SER A 198 -11.32 -18.40 1.34
N SER A 199 -11.66 -19.13 0.27
CA SER A 199 -13.01 -19.69 0.04
C SER A 199 -13.24 -21.02 0.76
N ALA A 200 -12.18 -21.63 1.29
CA ALA A 200 -12.22 -22.92 1.99
C ALA A 200 -12.30 -22.79 3.54
N ARG A 201 -12.56 -21.60 4.08
CA ARG A 201 -12.68 -21.33 5.52
C ARG A 201 -14.02 -20.70 5.88
#